data_AF-A0A7C3WEB2-F1
#
_entry.id   AF-A0A7C3WEB2-F1
#
_cell.length_a   1.000
_cell.length_b   1.000
_cell.length_c   1.000
_cell.angle_alpha   90.00
_cell.angle_beta   90.00
_cell.angle_gamma   90.00
#
_symmetry.space_group_name_H-M   'P 1'
#
loop_
_entity.id
_entity.type
_entity.pdbx_description
1 polymer ?
#
loop_
_entity_poly.entity_id
_entity_poly.type
_entity_poly.pdbx_seq_one_letter_code
_entity_poly.pdbx_strand_id
1 'polypeptide(L)'
;MSADCVNGPTSPEEFQRQLAELMRQHFAGVAAPGKPSQAHEAPRAESPPAAAAEFSFSLKPREVKAYLDRFVIRQEEAKKVLSVALCDHYHHVRLALDGKDQPNYAKQNILLVGPTGVGKTYLIRSLADLIGVPFVKGDATKFSETGYVGADVEDLVRELLRRADGDV
;
A
#
# COMPACT_ATOMS: atom_id res chain seq x y z
N MET A 1 33.11 -67.21 -5.08
CA MET A 1 33.46 -67.13 -6.51
C MET A 1 32.14 -67.15 -7.25
N SER A 2 31.59 -66.07 -7.81
CA SER A 2 32.18 -64.81 -8.25
C SER A 2 31.11 -63.72 -8.18
N ALA A 3 31.57 -62.48 -8.02
CA ALA A 3 30.76 -61.27 -8.17
C ALA A 3 30.29 -61.12 -9.62
N ASP A 4 29.13 -60.47 -9.84
CA ASP A 4 29.01 -59.39 -10.83
C ASP A 4 27.70 -58.61 -10.64
N CYS A 5 27.88 -57.42 -10.08
CA CYS A 5 27.27 -56.13 -10.41
C CYS A 5 25.74 -56.02 -10.64
N VAL A 6 25.12 -55.40 -9.64
CA VAL A 6 24.05 -54.40 -9.78
C VAL A 6 24.34 -53.47 -10.97
N ASN A 7 23.61 -53.62 -12.07
CA ASN A 7 23.52 -52.58 -13.11
C ASN A 7 22.24 -51.80 -12.88
N GLY A 8 22.34 -50.78 -12.01
CA GLY A 8 21.45 -49.63 -12.08
C GLY A 8 21.69 -48.89 -13.41
N PRO A 9 20.72 -48.09 -13.90
CA PRO A 9 20.81 -47.45 -15.20
C PRO A 9 22.05 -46.55 -15.28
N THR A 10 22.96 -46.87 -16.21
CA THR A 10 24.28 -46.23 -16.37
C THR A 10 24.26 -44.92 -17.16
N SER A 11 23.09 -44.35 -17.44
CA SER A 11 22.98 -42.99 -17.96
C SER A 11 21.59 -42.37 -17.71
N PRO A 12 21.50 -41.02 -17.57
CA PRO A 12 20.21 -40.33 -17.39
C PRO A 12 19.22 -40.60 -18.52
N GLU A 13 19.72 -40.81 -19.74
CA GLU A 13 18.89 -41.05 -20.93
C GLU A 13 18.27 -42.46 -20.95
N GLU A 14 19.02 -43.48 -20.50
CA GLU A 14 18.50 -44.85 -20.40
C GLU A 14 17.43 -44.97 -19.30
N PHE A 15 17.62 -44.26 -18.18
CA PHE A 15 16.59 -44.19 -17.14
C PHE A 15 15.31 -43.52 -17.64
N GLN A 16 15.42 -42.42 -18.38
CA GLN A 16 14.27 -41.76 -18.99
C GLN A 16 13.55 -42.66 -20.00
N ARG A 17 14.30 -43.42 -20.82
CA ARG A 17 13.72 -44.40 -21.76
C ARG A 17 13.01 -45.54 -21.04
N GLN A 18 13.63 -46.13 -20.03
CA GLN A 18 13.02 -47.19 -19.21
C GLN A 18 11.77 -46.69 -18.49
N LEU A 19 11.81 -45.48 -17.93
CA LEU A 19 10.64 -44.89 -17.26
C LEU A 19 9.51 -44.60 -18.25
N ALA A 20 9.83 -44.07 -19.44
CA ALA A 20 8.85 -43.83 -20.49
C ALA A 20 8.22 -45.14 -21.00
N GLU A 21 9.02 -46.19 -21.15
CA GLU A 21 8.54 -47.50 -21.59
C GLU A 21 7.68 -48.19 -20.52
N LEU A 22 8.06 -48.08 -19.24
CA LEU A 22 7.30 -48.58 -18.09
C LEU A 22 5.96 -47.83 -17.93
N MET A 23 5.97 -46.51 -18.10
CA MET A 23 4.74 -45.70 -18.13
C MET A 23 3.84 -46.11 -19.31
N ARG A 24 4.41 -46.41 -20.48
CA ARG A 24 3.62 -46.86 -21.64
C ARG A 24 3.01 -48.24 -21.45
N GLN A 25 3.72 -49.16 -20.79
CA GLN A 25 3.21 -50.51 -20.52
C GLN A 25 2.17 -50.53 -19.39
N HIS A 26 2.27 -49.65 -18.40
CA HIS A 26 1.32 -49.60 -17.28
C HIS A 26 0.11 -48.66 -17.50
N PHE A 27 0.21 -47.63 -18.33
CA PHE A 27 -0.87 -46.66 -18.57
C PHE A 27 -1.61 -46.82 -19.91
N ALA A 28 -1.48 -47.96 -20.60
CA ALA A 28 -2.19 -48.24 -21.86
C ALA A 28 -3.73 -48.38 -21.76
N GLY A 29 -4.36 -47.88 -20.69
CA GLY A 29 -5.80 -47.96 -20.46
C GLY A 29 -6.45 -46.77 -19.74
N VAL A 30 -5.71 -45.71 -19.41
CA VAL A 30 -6.32 -44.51 -18.80
C VAL A 30 -6.08 -43.33 -19.73
N ALA A 31 -7.18 -42.85 -20.32
CA ALA A 31 -7.22 -41.69 -21.19
C ALA A 31 -6.50 -40.49 -20.56
N ALA A 32 -5.48 -39.98 -21.25
CA ALA A 32 -4.86 -38.71 -20.92
C ALA A 32 -5.81 -37.56 -21.32
N PRO A 33 -6.21 -36.67 -20.41
CA PRO A 33 -6.74 -35.39 -20.83
C PRO A 33 -5.56 -34.47 -21.16
N GLY A 34 -5.51 -34.07 -22.43
CA GLY A 34 -5.21 -32.70 -22.84
C GLY A 34 -3.92 -32.04 -22.35
N LYS A 35 -2.95 -31.95 -23.27
CA LYS A 35 -1.99 -30.85 -23.53
C LYS A 35 -1.68 -29.85 -22.40
N PRO A 36 -0.38 -29.55 -22.13
CA PRO A 36 -0.02 -28.47 -21.23
C PRO A 36 -0.63 -27.17 -21.77
N SER A 37 -1.48 -26.55 -20.94
CA SER A 37 -1.97 -25.20 -21.17
C SER A 37 -0.76 -24.33 -21.45
N GLN A 38 -0.74 -23.72 -22.63
CA GLN A 38 0.05 -22.53 -22.85
C GLN A 38 -0.19 -21.63 -21.65
N ALA A 39 0.90 -21.17 -21.04
CA ALA A 39 0.84 -20.09 -20.08
C ALA A 39 0.22 -18.91 -20.82
N HIS A 40 -1.09 -18.74 -20.67
CA HIS A 40 -1.71 -17.43 -20.84
C HIS A 40 -1.07 -16.57 -19.74
N GLU A 41 0.02 -15.90 -20.09
CA GLU A 41 0.23 -14.55 -19.61
C GLU A 41 -1.08 -13.83 -19.89
N ALA A 42 -1.93 -13.75 -18.87
CA ALA A 42 -2.96 -12.74 -18.84
C ALA A 42 -2.26 -11.44 -19.22
N PRO A 43 -2.78 -10.67 -20.19
CA PRO A 43 -2.25 -9.33 -20.38
C PRO A 43 -2.40 -8.67 -19.02
N ARG A 44 -1.27 -8.37 -18.35
CA ARG A 44 -1.28 -7.37 -17.30
C ARG A 44 -1.91 -6.19 -17.99
N ALA A 45 -3.15 -5.90 -17.63
CA ALA A 45 -3.76 -4.64 -17.97
C ALA A 45 -2.76 -3.62 -17.43
N GLU A 46 -1.96 -3.03 -18.32
CA GLU A 46 -1.36 -1.75 -18.05
C GLU A 46 -2.56 -0.86 -17.77
N SER A 47 -2.86 -0.69 -16.49
CA SER A 47 -3.72 0.37 -16.03
C SER A 47 -3.24 1.61 -16.79
N PRO A 48 -4.12 2.31 -17.53
CA PRO A 48 -3.70 3.55 -18.17
C PRO A 48 -3.00 4.39 -17.11
N PRO A 49 -1.89 5.10 -17.44
CA PRO A 49 -1.24 5.96 -16.47
C PRO A 49 -2.34 6.83 -15.88
N ALA A 50 -2.64 6.62 -14.60
CA ALA A 50 -3.69 7.33 -13.92
C ALA A 50 -3.33 8.80 -14.13
N ALA A 51 -4.15 9.50 -14.91
CA ALA A 51 -3.92 10.90 -15.17
C ALA A 51 -3.74 11.54 -13.80
N ALA A 52 -2.52 12.01 -13.50
CA ALA A 52 -2.18 12.60 -12.21
C ALA A 52 -3.30 13.59 -11.90
N ALA A 53 -4.15 13.23 -10.93
CA ALA A 53 -5.31 14.04 -10.64
C ALA A 53 -4.74 15.39 -10.22
N GLU A 54 -5.01 16.44 -11.00
CA GLU A 54 -4.57 17.79 -10.68
C GLU A 54 -5.21 18.17 -9.34
N PHE A 55 -4.50 17.91 -8.25
CA PHE A 55 -4.97 18.13 -6.91
C PHE A 55 -4.98 19.64 -6.65
N SER A 56 -6.14 20.26 -6.87
CA SER A 56 -6.35 21.69 -6.67
C SER A 56 -7.10 21.94 -5.36
N PHE A 57 -6.36 22.01 -4.25
CA PHE A 57 -6.92 22.45 -2.97
C PHE A 57 -7.04 23.98 -2.95
N SER A 58 -8.28 24.48 -2.95
CA SER A 58 -8.59 25.92 -3.00
C SER A 58 -9.49 26.40 -1.85
N LEU A 59 -9.72 25.56 -0.84
CA LEU A 59 -10.57 25.89 0.30
C LEU A 59 -9.92 26.92 1.22
N LYS A 60 -10.74 27.84 1.73
CA LYS A 60 -10.34 28.79 2.77
C LYS A 60 -10.48 28.14 4.15
N PRO A 61 -9.70 28.57 5.17
CA PRO A 61 -9.79 28.00 6.52
C PRO A 61 -11.19 28.05 7.13
N ARG A 62 -11.99 29.07 6.79
CA ARG A 62 -13.39 29.17 7.25
C ARG A 62 -14.29 28.08 6.67
N GLU A 63 -14.05 27.67 5.43
CA GLU A 63 -14.82 26.63 4.74
C GLU A 63 -14.47 25.25 5.29
N VAL A 64 -13.18 25.00 5.53
CA VAL A 64 -12.71 23.78 6.20
C VAL A 64 -13.32 23.67 7.59
N LYS A 65 -13.29 24.76 8.37
CA LYS A 65 -13.90 24.81 9.71
C LYS A 65 -15.41 24.53 9.65
N ALA A 66 -16.12 25.16 8.71
CA ALA A 66 -17.55 24.97 8.53
C ALA A 66 -17.90 23.53 8.12
N TYR A 67 -17.04 22.87 7.34
CA TYR A 67 -17.19 21.44 7.05
C TYR A 67 -17.06 20.60 8.33
N LEU A 68 -15.99 20.83 9.11
CA LEU A 68 -15.76 20.11 10.38
C LEU A 68 -16.89 20.34 11.40
N ASP A 69 -17.51 21.52 11.41
CA ASP A 69 -18.65 21.84 12.28
C ASP A 69 -19.86 20.91 12.07
N ARG A 70 -20.03 20.35 10.87
CA ARG A 70 -21.13 19.44 10.55
C ARG A 70 -21.00 18.08 11.24
N PHE A 71 -19.77 17.71 11.61
CA PHE A 71 -19.44 16.37 12.13
C PHE A 71 -18.96 16.40 13.57
N VAL A 72 -18.32 17.49 14.01
CA VAL A 72 -17.73 17.62 15.35
C VAL A 72 -18.28 18.85 16.07
N ILE A 73 -19.05 18.57 17.12
CA ILE A 73 -19.70 19.58 17.96
C ILE A 73 -18.70 20.13 18.98
N ARG A 74 -18.68 21.45 19.15
CA ARG A 74 -17.68 22.19 19.96
C ARG A 74 -16.27 21.99 19.41
N GLN A 75 -15.23 22.00 20.25
CA GLN A 75 -13.82 21.89 19.82
C GLN A 75 -13.40 23.02 18.85
N GLU A 76 -13.91 24.24 19.07
CA GLU A 76 -13.70 25.38 18.17
C GLU A 76 -12.22 25.66 17.89
N GLU A 77 -11.39 25.61 18.93
CA GLU A 77 -9.96 25.89 18.79
C GLU A 77 -9.25 24.81 17.96
N ALA A 78 -9.54 23.53 18.20
CA ALA A 78 -8.96 22.44 17.43
C ALA A 78 -9.37 22.54 15.95
N LYS A 79 -10.65 22.81 15.66
CA LYS A 79 -11.13 22.99 14.27
C LYS A 79 -10.45 24.16 13.58
N LYS A 80 -10.27 25.29 14.27
CA LYS A 80 -9.58 26.47 13.75
C LYS A 80 -8.11 26.18 13.42
N VAL A 81 -7.37 25.58 14.37
CA VAL A 81 -5.95 25.24 14.18
C VAL A 81 -5.77 24.27 13.02
N LEU A 82 -6.58 23.20 12.97
CA LEU A 82 -6.54 22.22 11.87
C LEU A 82 -6.83 22.87 10.52
N SER A 83 -7.82 23.76 10.46
CA SER A 83 -8.20 24.45 9.22
C SER A 83 -7.10 25.37 8.69
N VAL A 84 -6.43 26.11 9.58
CA VAL A 84 -5.31 26.99 9.20
C VAL A 84 -4.12 26.18 8.73
N ALA A 85 -3.70 25.18 9.53
CA ALA A 85 -2.54 24.36 9.21
C ALA A 85 -2.71 23.58 7.89
N LEU A 86 -3.93 23.11 7.60
CA LEU A 86 -4.23 22.43 6.33
C LEU A 86 -4.08 23.37 5.13
N CYS A 87 -4.69 24.56 5.20
CA CYS A 87 -4.60 25.53 4.12
C CYS A 87 -3.17 26.03 3.91
N ASP A 88 -2.42 26.22 5.00
CA ASP A 88 -1.01 26.59 4.94
C ASP A 88 -0.16 25.49 4.29
N HIS A 89 -0.39 24.24 4.67
CA HIS A 89 0.29 23.09 4.07
C HIS A 89 0.12 23.03 2.55
N TYR A 90 -1.13 23.10 2.06
CA TYR A 90 -1.39 23.05 0.62
C TYR A 90 -1.02 24.31 -0.13
N HIS A 91 -1.05 25.47 0.53
CA HIS A 91 -0.50 26.68 -0.05
C HIS A 91 1.00 26.52 -0.32
N HIS A 92 1.74 25.96 0.63
CA HIS A 92 3.15 25.69 0.47
C HIS A 92 3.43 24.62 -0.60
N VAL A 93 2.68 23.51 -0.62
CA VAL A 93 2.80 22.48 -1.67
C VAL A 93 2.62 23.10 -3.06
N ARG A 94 1.61 23.97 -3.25
CA ARG A 94 1.41 24.67 -4.52
C ARG A 94 2.60 25.56 -4.89
N LEU A 95 3.14 26.32 -3.93
CA LEU A 95 4.32 27.15 -4.17
C LEU A 95 5.54 26.31 -4.56
N ALA A 96 5.74 25.16 -3.93
CA ALA A 96 6.81 24.23 -4.28
C ALA A 96 6.65 23.67 -5.70
N LEU A 97 5.44 23.27 -6.09
CA LEU A 97 5.12 22.82 -7.46
C LEU A 97 5.34 23.93 -8.50
N ASP A 98 5.06 25.20 -8.15
CA ASP A 98 5.31 26.37 -8.99
C ASP A 98 6.81 26.78 -9.05
N GLY A 99 7.71 26.02 -8.41
CA GLY A 99 9.14 26.33 -8.34
C GLY A 99 9.49 27.53 -7.44
N LYS A 100 8.56 27.97 -6.58
CA LYS A 100 8.70 29.09 -5.65
C LYS A 100 8.86 28.59 -4.21
N ASP A 101 9.68 27.55 -4.06
CA ASP A 101 9.88 26.93 -2.75
C ASP A 101 10.48 27.94 -1.76
N GLN A 102 10.03 27.86 -0.51
CA GLN A 102 10.49 28.74 0.56
C GLN A 102 11.59 28.03 1.36
N PRO A 103 12.85 28.50 1.31
CA PRO A 103 13.98 27.80 1.93
C PRO A 103 13.87 27.66 3.45
N ASN A 104 13.03 28.47 4.10
CA ASN A 104 12.84 28.48 5.56
C ASN A 104 11.48 27.91 5.98
N TYR A 105 10.74 27.22 5.10
CA TYR A 105 9.48 26.62 5.48
C TYR A 105 9.69 25.40 6.38
N ALA A 106 9.03 25.40 7.53
CA ALA A 106 8.98 24.26 8.44
C ALA A 106 7.54 23.74 8.51
N LYS A 107 7.36 22.45 8.23
CA LYS A 107 6.05 21.79 8.33
C LYS A 107 5.49 21.91 9.74
N GLN A 108 4.27 22.41 9.85
CA GLN A 108 3.53 22.49 11.11
C GLN A 108 2.90 21.13 11.43
N ASN A 109 3.58 20.33 12.25
CA ASN A 109 2.99 19.11 12.81
C ASN A 109 2.09 19.44 14.00
N ILE A 110 0.96 18.75 14.11
CA ILE A 110 -0.09 19.08 15.08
C ILE A 110 -0.17 18.00 16.17
N LEU A 111 -0.14 18.42 17.43
CA LEU A 111 -0.42 17.57 18.58
C LEU A 111 -1.82 17.87 19.13
N LEU A 112 -2.73 16.89 19.08
CA LEU A 112 -4.08 17.01 19.63
C LEU A 112 -4.15 16.42 21.04
N VAL A 113 -4.35 17.27 22.05
CA VAL A 113 -4.47 16.87 23.46
C VAL A 113 -5.93 16.96 23.91
N GLY A 114 -6.42 15.96 24.63
CA GLY A 114 -7.77 15.96 25.21
C GLY A 114 -8.19 14.58 25.71
N PRO A 115 -9.32 14.48 26.45
CA PRO A 115 -9.79 13.22 27.01
C PRO A 115 -10.19 12.20 25.93
N THR A 116 -10.37 10.94 26.32
CA THR A 116 -10.86 9.90 25.41
C THR A 116 -12.29 10.20 24.95
N GLY A 117 -12.66 9.75 23.75
CA GLY A 117 -14.03 9.89 23.23
C GLY A 117 -14.45 11.26 22.70
N VAL A 118 -13.65 12.33 22.83
CA VAL A 118 -14.04 13.68 22.36
C VAL A 118 -13.95 13.93 20.84
N GLY A 119 -13.66 12.90 20.05
CA GLY A 119 -13.63 13.01 18.59
C GLY A 119 -12.28 13.39 17.97
N LYS A 120 -11.16 13.34 18.71
CA LYS A 120 -9.81 13.66 18.16
C LYS A 120 -9.48 12.92 16.87
N THR A 121 -9.62 11.60 16.86
CA THR A 121 -9.37 10.76 15.67
C THR A 121 -10.38 11.04 14.56
N TYR A 122 -11.63 11.33 14.92
CA TYR A 122 -12.70 11.57 13.97
C TYR A 122 -12.54 12.93 13.27
N LEU A 123 -12.03 13.96 13.96
CA LEU A 123 -11.64 15.25 13.36
C LEU A 123 -10.64 15.05 12.22
N ILE A 124 -9.56 14.30 12.49
CA ILE A 124 -8.51 14.07 11.49
C ILE A 124 -9.03 13.26 10.31
N ARG A 125 -9.84 12.21 10.56
CA ARG A 125 -10.48 11.44 9.48
C ARG A 125 -11.39 12.32 8.62
N SER A 126 -12.26 13.14 9.24
CA SER A 126 -13.15 14.05 8.51
C SER A 126 -12.38 15.05 7.66
N LEU A 127 -11.22 15.51 8.16
CA LEU A 127 -10.33 16.38 7.40
C LEU A 127 -9.76 15.69 6.16
N ALA A 128 -9.32 14.44 6.29
CA ALA A 128 -8.82 13.65 5.18
C ALA A 128 -9.92 13.36 4.15
N ASP A 129 -11.14 13.07 4.61
CA ASP A 129 -12.30 12.84 3.75
C ASP A 129 -12.70 14.10 2.97
N LEU A 130 -12.57 15.30 3.57
CA LEU A 130 -12.82 16.58 2.91
C LEU A 130 -11.87 16.83 1.73
N ILE A 131 -10.59 16.51 1.91
CA ILE A 131 -9.56 16.76 0.91
C ILE A 131 -9.42 15.60 -0.09
N GLY A 132 -9.90 14.41 0.25
CA GLY A 132 -9.80 13.24 -0.61
C GLY A 132 -8.37 12.68 -0.73
N VAL A 133 -7.56 12.80 0.32
CA VAL A 133 -6.19 12.24 0.31
C VAL A 133 -6.10 10.92 1.08
N PRO A 134 -5.16 10.05 0.73
CA PRO A 134 -4.92 8.82 1.48
C PRO A 134 -4.59 9.13 2.95
N PHE A 135 -5.24 8.40 3.84
CA PHE A 135 -5.11 8.58 5.29
C PHE A 135 -4.78 7.27 5.96
N VAL A 136 -3.79 7.26 6.85
CA VAL A 136 -3.41 6.09 7.66
C VAL A 136 -3.40 6.44 9.14
N LYS A 137 -3.87 5.51 9.96
CA LYS A 137 -3.83 5.61 11.42
C LYS A 137 -2.76 4.67 11.96
N GLY A 138 -1.76 5.24 12.63
CA GLY A 138 -0.78 4.49 13.42
C GLY A 138 -1.10 4.54 14.92
N ASP A 139 -0.72 3.50 15.65
CA ASP A 139 -0.73 3.47 17.12
C ASP A 139 0.70 3.38 17.63
N ALA A 140 1.17 4.46 18.25
CA ALA A 140 2.54 4.60 18.74
C ALA A 140 2.95 3.45 19.68
N THR A 141 2.01 2.87 20.43
CA THR A 141 2.30 1.78 21.39
C THR A 141 2.70 0.46 20.74
N LYS A 142 2.48 0.33 19.43
CA LYS A 142 2.81 -0.87 18.65
C LYS A 142 4.20 -0.82 18.02
N PHE A 143 4.84 0.34 17.98
CA PHE A 143 6.15 0.51 17.35
C PHE A 143 7.27 0.25 18.36
N SER A 144 8.35 -0.37 17.89
CA SER A 144 9.57 -0.59 18.66
C SER A 144 10.79 -0.15 17.85
N GLU A 145 11.83 0.31 18.54
CA GLU A 145 13.03 0.90 17.94
C GLU A 145 13.75 -0.04 16.96
N THR A 146 13.75 -1.33 17.23
CA THR A 146 14.50 -2.32 16.44
C THR A 146 13.66 -3.00 15.37
N GLY A 147 12.33 -2.79 15.34
CA GLY A 147 11.42 -3.45 14.40
C GLY A 147 11.37 -4.99 14.49
N TYR A 148 12.15 -5.62 15.37
CA TYR A 148 12.29 -7.07 15.45
C TYR A 148 11.11 -7.72 16.22
N VAL A 149 10.54 -6.99 17.17
CA VAL A 149 9.34 -7.39 17.92
C VAL A 149 8.43 -6.16 18.02
N GLY A 150 7.59 -5.94 17.03
CA GLY A 150 6.73 -4.75 16.92
C GLY A 150 6.42 -4.41 15.46
N ALA A 151 5.56 -3.42 15.24
CA ALA A 151 5.35 -2.84 13.91
C ALA A 151 6.50 -1.89 13.56
N ASP A 152 6.91 -1.84 12.30
CA ASP A 152 7.90 -0.88 11.80
C ASP A 152 7.21 0.41 11.37
N VAL A 153 7.84 1.56 11.60
CA VAL A 153 7.38 2.86 11.09
C VAL A 153 7.30 2.84 9.55
N GLU A 154 8.16 2.08 8.88
CA GLU A 154 8.08 1.88 7.43
C GLU A 154 6.75 1.27 6.98
N ASP A 155 6.13 0.40 7.80
CA ASP A 155 4.85 -0.22 7.46
C ASP A 155 3.73 0.82 7.33
N LEU A 156 3.80 1.91 8.12
CA LEU A 156 2.83 3.01 8.04
C LEU A 156 2.95 3.74 6.69
N VAL A 157 4.18 3.94 6.22
CA VAL A 157 4.45 4.59 4.92
C VAL A 157 4.04 3.68 3.78
N ARG A 158 4.35 2.38 3.86
CA ARG A 158 3.92 1.39 2.86
C ARG A 158 2.40 1.29 2.77
N GLU A 159 1.71 1.32 3.91
CA GLU A 159 0.24 1.37 3.95
C GLU A 159 -0.31 2.66 3.35
N LEU A 160 0.36 3.80 3.55
CA LEU A 160 -0.04 5.07 2.96
C LEU A 160 0.08 5.03 1.44
N LEU A 161 1.21 4.55 0.92
CA LEU A 161 1.44 4.37 -0.51
C LEU A 161 0.43 3.42 -1.14
N ARG A 162 0.11 2.31 -0.45
CA ARG A 162 -0.91 1.37 -0.90
C ARG A 162 -2.29 2.03 -1.02
N ARG A 163 -2.65 2.94 -0.10
CA ARG A 163 -3.90 3.71 -0.17
C ARG A 163 -3.89 4.81 -1.21
N ALA A 164 -2.70 5.21 -1.65
CA ALA A 164 -2.52 6.13 -2.76
C ALA A 164 -2.50 5.40 -4.13
N ASP A 165 -2.83 4.09 -4.17
CA ASP A 165 -2.76 3.25 -5.38
C ASP A 165 -1.38 3.26 -6.08
N GLY A 166 -0.32 3.53 -5.32
CA GLY A 166 1.04 3.61 -5.85
C GLY A 166 1.39 4.92 -6.56
N ASP A 167 0.59 5.97 -6.39
CA ASP A 167 0.86 7.33 -6.87
C ASP A 167 2.01 7.96 -6.05
N VAL A 168 3.13 8.32 -6.71
CA VAL A 168 4.38 8.83 -6.10
C VAL A 168 4.79 10.16 -6.71
#